data_AF-A0A9W6BW86-F1
#
_entry.id   AF-A0A9W6BW86-F1
#
_cell.length_a   1.000
_cell.length_b   1.000
_cell.length_c   1.000
_cell.angle_alpha   90.00
_cell.angle_beta   90.00
_cell.angle_gamma   90.00
#
_symmetry.space_group_name_H-M   'P 1'
#
loop_
_entity.id
_entity.type
_entity.pdbx_description
1 polymer ?
#
loop_
_entity_poly.entity_id
_entity_poly.type
_entity_poly.pdbx_seq_one_letter_code
_entity_poly.pdbx_strand_id
1 'polypeptide(L)'
;MAKAQIERWAAEHPSAPRVGRFFEVPLSYVVPRVAAGIAAAGALWYLNGAIFWNYKPESLSPEFVEEKKKIGDVAQRMNAPPVYLNPFSQRIPGSILGPEDVKDA
;
A
#
# COMPACT_ATOMS: atom_id res chain seq x y z
N MET A 1 1.51 38.78 -34.26
CA MET A 1 2.46 39.12 -33.18
C MET A 1 2.26 38.29 -31.92
N ALA A 2 1.04 38.12 -31.40
CA ALA A 2 0.79 37.34 -30.18
C ALA A 2 1.29 35.87 -30.22
N LYS A 3 1.12 35.15 -31.33
CA LYS A 3 1.58 33.74 -31.45
C LYS A 3 3.09 33.57 -31.28
N ALA A 4 3.89 34.45 -31.88
CA ALA A 4 5.35 34.40 -31.79
C ALA A 4 5.88 34.71 -30.38
N GLN A 5 5.19 35.56 -29.62
CA GLN A 5 5.51 35.82 -28.21
C GLN A 5 5.17 34.62 -27.32
N ILE A 6 4.04 33.96 -27.57
CA ILE A 6 3.64 32.73 -26.86
C ILE A 6 4.63 31.59 -27.15
N GLU A 7 5.09 31.46 -28.39
CA GLU A 7 6.09 30.45 -28.77
C GLU A 7 7.47 30.70 -28.15
N ARG A 8 7.91 31.98 -28.06
CA ARG A 8 9.14 32.34 -27.34
C ARG A 8 9.04 32.07 -25.84
N TRP A 9 7.93 32.48 -25.22
CA TRP A 9 7.68 32.21 -23.81
C TRP A 9 7.63 30.71 -23.51
N ALA A 10 7.05 29.92 -24.42
CA ALA A 10 7.00 28.47 -24.32
C ALA A 10 8.38 27.79 -24.46
N ALA A 11 9.29 28.37 -25.25
CA ALA A 11 10.67 27.90 -25.33
C ALA A 11 11.46 28.20 -24.04
N GLU A 12 11.17 29.34 -23.40
CA GLU A 12 11.77 29.74 -22.13
C GLU A 12 11.18 28.98 -20.92
N HIS A 13 9.92 28.55 -21.00
CA HIS A 13 9.18 27.90 -19.90
C HIS A 13 8.55 26.57 -20.34
N PRO A 14 9.36 25.54 -20.65
CA PRO A 14 8.87 24.28 -21.24
C PRO A 14 7.98 23.44 -20.30
N SER A 15 7.94 23.78 -19.00
CA SER A 15 7.13 23.11 -17.98
C SER A 15 5.84 23.85 -17.59
N ALA A 16 5.59 25.03 -18.15
CA ALA A 16 4.42 25.84 -17.79
C ALA A 16 3.28 25.64 -18.80
N PRO A 17 2.01 25.55 -18.35
CA PRO A 17 0.85 25.49 -19.23
C PRO A 17 0.70 26.81 -20.00
N ARG A 18 0.34 26.72 -21.28
CA ARG A 18 0.25 27.85 -22.23
C ARG A 18 -1.18 28.34 -22.42
N VAL A 19 -2.16 27.43 -22.43
CA VAL A 19 -3.58 27.73 -22.72
C VAL A 19 -4.57 27.03 -21.77
N GLY A 20 -4.08 26.40 -20.70
CA GLY A 20 -4.93 25.81 -19.65
C GLY A 20 -5.69 24.55 -20.08
N ARG A 21 -5.30 23.94 -21.20
CA ARG A 21 -5.84 22.69 -21.72
C ARG A 21 -5.04 21.49 -21.17
N PHE A 22 -5.68 20.33 -21.17
CA PHE A 22 -5.04 19.08 -20.77
C PHE A 22 -3.94 18.67 -21.76
N PHE A 23 -2.85 18.09 -21.23
CA PHE A 23 -1.69 17.55 -21.99
C PHE A 23 -0.84 18.55 -22.79
N GLU A 24 -0.76 19.81 -22.37
CA GLU A 24 0.09 20.82 -23.04
C GLU A 24 1.59 20.66 -22.78
N VAL A 25 1.96 20.17 -21.60
CA VAL A 25 3.37 19.98 -21.21
C VAL A 25 3.81 18.60 -21.67
N PRO A 26 4.92 18.48 -22.44
CA PRO A 26 5.41 17.18 -22.87
C PRO A 26 5.70 16.27 -21.68
N LEU A 27 5.31 15.00 -21.79
CA LEU A 27 5.49 14.01 -20.71
C LEU A 27 6.96 13.87 -20.28
N SER A 28 7.92 14.10 -21.19
CA SER A 28 9.35 14.12 -20.89
C SER A 28 9.74 15.14 -19.80
N TYR A 29 8.97 16.22 -19.63
CA TYR A 29 9.19 17.20 -18.57
C TYR A 29 8.40 16.88 -17.29
N VAL A 30 7.24 16.23 -17.41
CA VAL A 30 6.36 15.94 -16.27
C VAL A 30 6.81 14.68 -15.54
N VAL A 31 7.08 13.60 -16.27
CA VAL A 31 7.36 12.27 -15.72
C VAL A 31 8.59 12.26 -14.81
N PRO A 32 9.74 12.88 -15.15
CA PRO A 32 10.88 12.90 -14.25
C PRO A 32 10.60 13.64 -12.94
N ARG A 33 9.78 14.69 -12.96
CA ARG A 33 9.41 15.46 -11.75
C ARG A 33 8.47 14.67 -10.85
N VAL A 34 7.49 13.99 -11.44
CA VAL A 34 6.60 13.09 -10.70
C VAL A 34 7.39 11.93 -10.10
N ALA A 35 8.27 11.30 -10.88
CA ALA A 35 9.14 10.24 -10.40
C ALA A 35 10.05 10.72 -9.26
N ALA A 36 10.65 11.90 -9.39
CA ALA A 36 11.46 12.50 -8.33
C ALA A 36 10.64 12.78 -7.06
N GLY A 37 9.41 13.28 -7.21
CA GLY A 37 8.50 13.50 -6.08
C GLY A 37 8.13 12.21 -5.35
N ILE A 38 7.78 11.15 -6.10
CA ILE A 38 7.48 9.83 -5.52
C ILE A 38 8.71 9.25 -4.84
N ALA A 39 9.88 9.33 -5.47
CA ALA A 39 11.12 8.83 -4.90
C ALA A 39 11.49 9.54 -3.60
N ALA A 40 11.38 10.88 -3.57
CA ALA A 40 11.63 11.68 -2.37
C ALA A 40 10.64 11.34 -1.25
N ALA A 41 9.34 11.23 -1.57
CA ALA A 41 8.32 10.84 -0.61
C ALA A 41 8.57 9.43 -0.03
N GLY A 42 8.95 8.47 -0.87
CA GLY A 42 9.30 7.12 -0.45
C GLY A 42 10.53 7.08 0.46
N ALA A 43 11.57 7.85 0.12
CA ALA A 43 12.78 7.96 0.94
C ALA A 43 12.47 8.57 2.31
N LEU A 44 11.69 9.65 2.35
CA LEU A 44 11.27 10.29 3.60
C LEU A 44 10.39 9.37 4.44
N TRP A 45 9.48 8.62 3.83
CA TRP A 45 8.65 7.64 4.53
C TRP A 45 9.51 6.54 5.17
N TYR A 46 10.46 5.99 4.42
CA TYR A 46 11.36 4.95 4.91
C TYR A 46 12.23 5.46 6.07
N LEU A 47 12.83 6.64 5.93
CA LEU A 47 13.62 7.27 6.99
C LEU A 47 12.76 7.61 8.22
N ASN A 48 11.51 8.03 8.02
CA ASN A 48 10.59 8.31 9.12
C ASN A 48 10.35 7.06 9.97
N GLY A 49 10.15 5.91 9.32
CA GLY A 49 10.03 4.62 10.00
C GLY A 49 11.31 4.20 10.75
N ALA A 50 12.49 4.56 10.25
CA ALA A 50 13.76 4.23 10.91
C ALA A 50 14.09 5.16 12.09
N ILE A 51 13.71 6.44 12.01
CA ILE A 51 14.12 7.49 12.96
C ILE A 51 13.08 7.69 14.07
N PHE A 52 11.79 7.64 13.74
CA PHE A 52 10.73 8.01 14.69
C PHE A 52 9.97 6.81 15.26
N TRP A 53 10.13 5.62 14.69
CA TRP A 53 9.49 4.39 15.18
C TRP A 53 10.28 3.75 16.32
N ASN A 54 10.42 4.48 17.44
CA ASN A 54 11.19 4.03 18.61
C ASN A 54 10.55 2.86 19.36
N TYR A 55 9.23 2.67 19.20
CA TYR A 55 8.50 1.56 19.80
C TYR A 55 7.63 0.89 18.73
N LYS A 56 8.05 -0.31 18.30
CA LYS A 56 7.25 -1.13 17.42
C LYS A 56 6.28 -1.95 18.29
N PRO A 57 4.96 -1.92 18.03
CA PRO A 57 4.02 -2.70 18.82
C PRO A 57 4.34 -4.19 18.67
N GLU A 58 4.22 -4.93 19.76
CA GLU A 58 4.53 -6.37 19.84
C GLU A 58 3.72 -7.19 18.82
N SER A 59 2.51 -6.73 18.47
CA SER A 59 1.67 -7.31 17.40
C SER A 59 2.29 -7.31 15.99
N LEU A 60 3.37 -6.55 15.77
CA LEU A 60 4.14 -6.52 14.52
C LEU A 60 5.50 -7.22 14.65
N SER A 61 5.76 -7.91 15.76
CA SER A 61 6.95 -8.74 15.89
C SER A 61 6.85 -9.94 14.94
N PRO A 62 7.98 -10.44 14.42
CA PRO A 62 7.99 -11.63 13.57
C PRO A 62 7.35 -12.84 14.26
N GLU A 63 7.64 -13.00 15.56
CA GLU A 63 7.10 -14.07 16.41
C GLU A 63 5.58 -14.02 16.48
N PHE A 64 5.00 -12.84 16.71
CA PHE A 64 3.55 -12.67 16.76
C PHE A 64 2.89 -12.89 15.40
N VAL A 65 3.54 -12.49 14.31
CA VAL A 65 3.04 -12.73 12.94
C VAL A 65 3.10 -14.22 12.59
N GLU A 66 4.15 -14.93 13.03
CA GLU A 66 4.29 -16.37 12.87
C GLU A 66 3.27 -17.14 13.71
N GLU A 67 3.05 -16.74 14.97
CA GLU A 67 2.02 -17.31 15.82
C GLU A 67 0.63 -17.06 15.25
N LYS A 68 0.32 -15.85 14.77
CA LYS A 68 -0.92 -15.55 14.05
C LYS A 68 -1.10 -16.45 12.83
N LYS A 69 -0.02 -16.74 12.09
CA LYS A 69 -0.04 -17.65 10.94
C LYS A 69 -0.27 -19.11 11.36
N LYS A 70 0.27 -19.54 12.50
CA LYS A 70 0.11 -20.90 13.06
C LYS A 70 -1.27 -21.13 13.66
N ILE A 71 -1.80 -20.16 14.41
CA ILE A 71 -3.17 -20.18 14.95
C ILE A 71 -4.17 -20.14 13.79
N GLY A 72 -3.80 -19.52 12.67
CA GLY A 72 -4.68 -19.33 11.53
C GLY A 72 -5.83 -18.40 11.86
N ASP A 73 -6.76 -18.26 10.93
CA ASP A 73 -8.07 -17.65 11.18
C ASP A 73 -8.86 -18.63 12.07
N VAL A 74 -8.44 -18.87 13.30
CA VAL A 74 -9.18 -19.67 14.27
C VAL A 74 -9.32 -18.83 15.52
N ALA A 75 -10.57 -18.53 15.86
CA ALA A 75 -10.87 -17.87 17.12
C ALA A 75 -10.92 -18.91 18.23
N GLN A 76 -9.96 -18.85 19.15
CA GLN A 76 -10.08 -19.54 20.42
C GLN A 76 -11.20 -18.88 21.24
N ARG A 77 -12.12 -19.69 21.76
CA ARG A 77 -13.26 -19.22 22.57
C ARG A 77 -13.09 -19.76 23.99
N MET A 78 -13.34 -18.93 24.99
CA MET A 78 -13.15 -19.32 26.40
C MET A 78 -14.08 -20.45 26.86
N ASN A 79 -15.31 -20.51 26.30
CA ASN A 79 -16.37 -21.43 26.73
C ASN A 79 -16.94 -22.30 25.58
N ALA A 80 -16.24 -22.38 24.44
CA ALA A 80 -16.72 -23.09 23.26
C ALA A 80 -15.54 -23.67 22.45
N PRO A 81 -15.77 -24.69 21.61
CA PRO A 81 -14.74 -25.18 20.70
C PRO A 81 -14.20 -24.06 19.80
N PRO A 82 -12.92 -24.12 19.41
CA PRO A 82 -12.31 -23.16 18.53
C PRO A 82 -12.98 -23.22 17.15
N VAL A 83 -13.25 -22.05 16.55
CA VAL A 83 -13.97 -21.97 15.26
C VAL A 83 -13.15 -21.17 14.28
N TYR A 84 -13.20 -21.57 13.00
CA TYR A 84 -12.59 -20.80 11.93
C TYR A 84 -13.19 -19.38 11.81
N LEU A 85 -12.33 -18.37 11.80
CA LEU A 85 -12.63 -17.00 11.41
C LEU A 85 -12.77 -16.94 9.88
N ASN A 86 -13.65 -16.06 9.39
CA ASN A 86 -13.87 -15.84 7.95
C ASN A 86 -14.06 -17.12 7.08
N PRO A 87 -14.89 -18.09 7.49
CA PRO A 87 -14.99 -19.40 6.80
C PRO A 87 -15.38 -19.29 5.32
N PHE A 88 -16.16 -18.26 4.94
CA PHE A 88 -16.52 -18.00 3.54
C PHE A 88 -15.33 -17.57 2.68
N SER A 89 -14.50 -16.66 3.17
CA SER A 89 -13.31 -16.17 2.46
C SER A 89 -12.26 -17.27 2.32
N GLN A 90 -12.20 -18.17 3.32
CA GLN A 90 -11.28 -19.30 3.34
C GLN A 90 -11.82 -20.57 2.65
N ARG A 91 -13.06 -20.51 2.12
CA ARG A 91 -13.75 -21.63 1.45
C ARG A 91 -13.80 -22.90 2.32
N ILE A 92 -13.90 -22.72 3.64
CA ILE A 92 -13.99 -23.84 4.56
C ILE A 92 -15.39 -24.44 4.44
N PRO A 93 -15.53 -25.74 4.15
CA PRO A 93 -16.81 -26.40 4.07
C PRO A 93 -17.60 -26.20 5.37
N GLY A 94 -18.90 -25.86 5.27
CA GLY A 94 -19.76 -25.67 6.44
C GLY A 94 -19.99 -26.94 7.30
N SER A 95 -19.47 -28.08 6.84
CA SER A 95 -19.42 -29.34 7.60
C SER A 95 -18.26 -29.42 8.59
N ILE A 96 -17.30 -28.48 8.53
CA ILE A 96 -16.14 -28.40 9.42
C ILE A 96 -16.37 -27.19 10.33
N LEU A 97 -16.72 -27.44 11.59
CA LEU A 97 -17.11 -26.41 12.56
C LEU A 97 -15.88 -25.85 13.28
N GLY A 98 -14.83 -26.66 13.44
CA GLY A 98 -13.57 -26.26 14.04
C GLY A 98 -12.38 -27.05 13.51
N PRO A 99 -11.15 -26.64 13.88
CA PRO A 99 -9.91 -27.34 13.51
C PRO A 99 -9.88 -28.80 13.92
N GLU A 100 -10.58 -29.16 15.00
CA GLU A 100 -10.72 -30.53 15.51
C GLU A 100 -11.52 -31.46 14.59
N ASP A 101 -12.35 -30.92 13.68
CA ASP A 101 -13.12 -31.71 12.73
C ASP A 101 -12.29 -32.13 11.50
N VAL A 102 -11.11 -31.52 11.33
CA VAL A 102 -10.18 -31.89 10.27
C VAL A 102 -9.37 -33.08 10.75
N LYS A 103 -9.74 -34.29 10.30
CA LYS A 103 -8.90 -35.48 10.49
C LYS A 103 -7.52 -35.22 9.88
N ASP A 104 -6.52 -35.21 10.74
CA ASP A 104 -5.10 -34.95 10.50
C ASP A 104 -4.65 -35.20 9.03
N ALA A 105 -4.14 -34.15 8.40
CA ALA A 105 -3.32 -34.23 7.18
C ALA A 105 -1.85 -34.03 7.53
#